data_AF-A0A522E2G1-F1
#
_entry.id   AF-A0A522E2G1-F1
#
_cell.length_a   1.000
_cell.length_b   1.000
_cell.length_c   1.000
_cell.angle_alpha   90.00
_cell.angle_beta   90.00
_cell.angle_gamma   90.00
#
_symmetry.space_group_name_H-M   'P 1'
#
loop_
_entity.id
_entity.type
_entity.pdbx_description
1 polymer ?
#
loop_
_entity_poly.entity_id
_entity_poly.type
_entity_poly.pdbx_seq_one_letter_code
_entity_poly.pdbx_strand_id
1 'polypeptide(L)'
;MSLELFLNDDDWKDFLPDDARQVLMTVLDGTRKYRGSYIRSDDTKSAQLWCALIEMAKEVAYLKSELQHVKAPLQAIVSIGEAEKRKAMEKIVSEVITPASTENQEAIGKIVDSLARF
;
A
#
# COMPACT_ATOMS: atom_id res chain seq x y z
N MET A 1 -42.67 -3.41 -11.76
CA MET A 1 -41.58 -3.33 -10.77
C MET A 1 -42.22 -2.85 -9.48
N SER A 2 -42.82 -3.80 -8.78
CA SER A 2 -43.81 -3.59 -7.73
C SER A 2 -43.11 -3.22 -6.42
N LEU A 3 -43.74 -2.32 -5.65
CA LEU A 3 -43.34 -1.83 -4.32
C LEU A 3 -43.29 -2.93 -3.21
N GLU A 4 -43.15 -4.20 -3.57
CA GLU A 4 -43.18 -5.36 -2.66
C GLU A 4 -41.82 -5.67 -2.01
N LEU A 5 -40.74 -4.97 -2.41
CA LEU A 5 -39.39 -5.16 -1.86
C LEU A 5 -39.15 -4.55 -0.47
N PHE A 6 -40.14 -3.86 0.11
CA PHE A 6 -39.99 -3.15 1.39
C PHE A 6 -40.78 -3.78 2.56
N LEU A 7 -41.38 -4.97 2.37
CA LEU A 7 -42.20 -5.65 3.37
C LEU A 7 -41.59 -6.93 3.94
N ASN A 8 -40.29 -7.17 3.72
CA ASN A 8 -39.58 -8.19 4.46
C ASN A 8 -38.79 -7.53 5.60
N ASP A 9 -39.08 -7.96 6.82
CA ASP A 9 -38.30 -7.72 8.06
C ASP A 9 -36.89 -8.35 8.01
N ASP A 10 -36.36 -8.63 6.82
CA ASP A 10 -35.05 -9.22 6.63
C ASP A 10 -33.98 -8.16 6.95
N ASP A 11 -33.08 -8.44 7.91
CA ASP A 11 -31.97 -7.54 8.22
C ASP A 11 -31.10 -7.45 6.97
N TRP A 12 -30.84 -6.23 6.48
CA TRP A 12 -30.01 -6.02 5.30
C TRP A 12 -28.62 -6.70 5.42
N LYS A 13 -28.16 -6.94 6.66
CA LYS A 13 -26.92 -7.68 6.95
C LYS A 13 -26.97 -9.16 6.54
N ASP A 14 -28.16 -9.74 6.41
CA ASP A 14 -28.34 -11.13 5.97
C ASP A 14 -28.00 -11.30 4.48
N PHE A 15 -28.07 -10.20 3.71
CA PHE A 15 -27.68 -10.13 2.30
C PHE A 15 -26.18 -9.92 2.09
N LEU A 16 -25.40 -9.67 3.16
CA LEU A 16 -23.95 -9.60 3.07
C LEU A 16 -23.33 -11.02 3.03
N PRO A 17 -22.28 -11.27 2.23
CA PRO A 17 -21.52 -12.50 2.34
C PRO A 17 -20.80 -12.58 3.71
N ASP A 18 -20.46 -13.79 4.15
CA ASP A 18 -19.93 -14.05 5.50
C ASP A 18 -18.65 -13.26 5.82
N ASP A 19 -17.76 -13.14 4.84
CA ASP A 19 -16.52 -12.36 4.97
C ASP A 19 -16.81 -10.87 5.20
N ALA A 20 -17.76 -10.29 4.46
CA ALA A 20 -18.16 -8.91 4.63
C ALA A 20 -18.84 -8.68 5.99
N ARG A 21 -19.67 -9.62 6.46
CA ARG A 21 -20.25 -9.57 7.82
C ARG A 21 -19.16 -9.59 8.88
N GLN A 22 -18.15 -10.45 8.73
CA GLN A 22 -17.05 -10.54 9.68
C GLN A 22 -16.24 -9.24 9.74
N VAL A 23 -15.93 -8.65 8.58
CA VAL A 23 -15.26 -7.33 8.50
C VAL A 23 -16.10 -6.25 9.21
N LEU A 24 -17.41 -6.20 8.93
CA LEU A 24 -18.32 -5.25 9.57
C LEU A 24 -18.33 -5.42 11.09
N MET A 25 -18.39 -6.66 11.58
CA MET A 25 -18.34 -6.94 13.02
C MET A 25 -17.02 -6.48 13.66
N THR A 26 -15.88 -6.72 13.01
CA THR A 26 -14.57 -6.25 13.49
C THR A 26 -14.52 -4.73 13.58
N VAL A 27 -14.98 -4.03 12.54
CA VAL A 27 -15.04 -2.56 12.53
C VAL A 27 -15.93 -2.04 13.65
N LEU A 28 -17.13 -2.62 13.83
CA LEU A 28 -18.05 -2.21 14.89
C LEU A 28 -17.51 -2.54 16.28
N ASP A 29 -16.79 -3.65 16.47
CA ASP A 29 -16.15 -4.01 17.73
C ASP A 29 -15.09 -2.97 18.14
N GLY A 30 -14.29 -2.51 17.18
CA GLY A 30 -13.32 -1.43 17.37
C GLY A 30 -13.94 -0.12 17.88
N THR A 31 -15.22 0.12 17.59
CA THR A 31 -15.94 1.31 18.07
C THR A 31 -16.38 1.23 19.53
N ARG A 32 -16.31 0.07 20.20
CA ARG A 32 -16.84 -0.11 21.57
C ARG A 32 -16.23 0.84 22.59
N LYS A 33 -14.99 1.27 22.41
CA LYS A 33 -14.33 2.29 23.25
C LYS A 33 -15.03 3.67 23.20
N TYR A 34 -15.84 3.92 22.18
CA TYR A 34 -16.66 5.14 22.01
C TYR A 34 -18.11 4.97 22.44
N ARG A 35 -18.46 3.86 23.10
CA ARG A 35 -19.84 3.54 23.49
C ARG A 35 -20.53 4.66 24.27
N GLY A 36 -19.80 5.33 25.17
CA GLY A 36 -20.34 6.47 25.91
C GLY A 36 -20.73 7.66 25.03
N SER A 37 -20.09 7.83 23.87
CA SER A 37 -20.33 8.91 22.93
C SER A 37 -21.54 8.61 22.04
N TYR A 38 -21.59 7.42 21.43
CA TYR A 38 -22.68 7.12 20.47
C TYR A 38 -24.01 6.77 21.13
N ILE A 39 -24.04 6.15 22.32
CA ILE A 39 -25.31 5.81 23.00
C ILE A 39 -26.08 7.06 23.44
N ARG A 40 -25.36 8.15 23.70
CA ARG A 40 -25.95 9.42 24.14
C ARG A 40 -26.36 10.33 22.97
N SER A 41 -26.18 9.86 21.73
CA SER A 41 -26.59 10.59 20.54
C SER A 41 -28.05 10.30 20.19
N ASP A 42 -28.74 11.32 19.71
CA ASP A 42 -30.11 11.22 19.18
C ASP A 42 -30.22 10.18 18.06
N ASP A 43 -29.15 10.02 17.26
CA ASP A 43 -29.00 8.94 16.29
C ASP A 43 -27.78 8.08 16.63
N THR A 44 -28.04 7.07 17.47
CA THR A 44 -27.02 6.13 17.92
C THR A 44 -26.35 5.38 16.76
N LYS A 45 -27.10 5.03 15.70
CA LYS A 45 -26.56 4.24 14.57
C LYS A 45 -25.62 5.10 13.73
N SER A 46 -26.03 6.32 13.41
CA SER A 46 -25.17 7.27 12.69
C SER A 46 -23.94 7.66 13.52
N ALA A 47 -24.10 7.89 14.82
CA ALA A 47 -22.98 8.18 15.70
C ALA A 47 -21.98 7.02 15.78
N GLN A 48 -22.47 5.77 15.86
CA GLN A 48 -21.61 4.59 15.84
C GLN A 48 -20.86 4.46 14.50
N LEU A 49 -21.50 4.78 13.37
CA LEU A 49 -20.87 4.81 12.05
C LEU A 49 -19.75 5.86 11.99
N TRP A 50 -19.97 7.05 12.54
CA TRP A 50 -18.91 8.07 12.65
C TRP A 50 -17.74 7.60 13.50
N CYS A 51 -18.00 6.90 14.61
CA CYS A 51 -16.93 6.28 15.40
C CYS A 51 -16.15 5.22 14.61
N ALA A 52 -16.83 4.42 13.78
CA ALA A 52 -16.18 3.44 12.90
C ALA A 52 -15.29 4.14 11.86
N LEU A 53 -15.77 5.22 11.24
CA LEU A 53 -14.99 6.00 10.27
C LEU A 53 -13.72 6.60 10.90
N ILE A 54 -13.81 7.07 12.15
CA ILE A 54 -12.64 7.58 12.88
C ILE A 54 -11.59 6.49 13.09
N GLU A 55 -11.99 5.27 13.44
CA GLU A 55 -11.07 4.15 13.61
C GLU A 55 -10.42 3.74 12.29
N MET A 56 -11.21 3.61 11.23
CA MET A 56 -10.68 3.34 9.89
C MET A 56 -9.70 4.43 9.43
N ALA A 57 -9.99 5.70 9.69
CA ALA A 57 -9.09 6.81 9.35
C ALA A 57 -7.74 6.71 10.09
N LYS A 58 -7.74 6.28 11.36
CA LYS A 58 -6.50 6.04 12.12
C LYS A 58 -5.71 4.87 11.59
N GLU A 59 -6.37 3.77 11.25
CA GLU A 59 -5.71 2.61 10.64
C GLU A 59 -5.07 2.98 9.30
N VAL A 60 -5.77 3.73 8.44
CA VAL A 60 -5.21 4.24 7.18
C VAL A 60 -4.01 5.16 7.43
N ALA A 61 -4.08 6.03 8.44
CA ALA A 61 -2.96 6.92 8.79
C ALA A 61 -1.74 6.11 9.30
N TYR A 62 -1.98 5.12 10.15
CA TYR A 62 -0.96 4.21 10.65
C TYR A 62 -0.29 3.42 9.52
N LEU A 63 -1.07 2.78 8.64
CA LEU A 63 -0.55 2.03 7.50
C LEU A 63 0.24 2.91 6.53
N LYS A 64 -0.19 4.16 6.31
CA LYS A 64 0.58 5.12 5.52
C LYS A 64 1.93 5.43 6.18
N SER A 65 1.97 5.57 7.51
CA SER A 65 3.22 5.79 8.25
C SER A 65 4.17 4.59 8.12
N GLU A 66 3.67 3.39 8.35
CA GLU A 66 4.46 2.15 8.21
C GLU A 66 5.01 2.00 6.79
N LEU A 67 4.19 2.31 5.77
CA LEU A 67 4.64 2.26 4.38
C LEU A 67 5.76 3.27 4.12
N GLN A 68 5.73 4.48 4.70
CA GLN A 68 6.84 5.43 4.60
C GLN A 68 8.10 4.91 5.28
N HIS A 69 7.99 4.28 6.44
CA HIS A 69 9.12 3.69 7.16
C HIS A 69 9.81 2.59 6.36
N VAL A 70 9.05 1.79 5.61
CA VAL A 70 9.60 0.70 4.79
C VAL A 70 10.07 1.18 3.41
N LYS A 71 9.48 2.26 2.87
CA LYS A 71 9.81 2.79 1.54
C LYS A 71 11.28 3.21 1.43
N ALA A 72 11.81 3.96 2.40
CA ALA A 72 13.19 4.48 2.32
C ALA A 72 14.25 3.34 2.32
N PRO A 73 14.18 2.34 3.22
CA PRO A 73 15.05 1.17 3.15
C PRO A 73 14.95 0.41 1.82
N LEU A 74 13.73 0.20 1.30
CA LEU A 74 13.55 -0.48 0.02
C LEU A 74 14.16 0.30 -1.15
N GLN A 75 14.01 1.62 -1.18
CA GLN A 75 14.66 2.46 -2.20
C GLN A 75 16.19 2.40 -2.11
N ALA A 76 16.74 2.37 -0.89
CA ALA A 76 18.17 2.20 -0.69
C ALA A 76 18.67 0.83 -1.21
N ILE A 77 17.94 -0.25 -0.92
CA ILE A 77 18.24 -1.59 -1.42
C ILE A 77 18.23 -1.62 -2.95
N VAL A 78 17.20 -1.03 -3.58
CA VAL A 78 17.11 -0.94 -5.05
C VAL A 78 18.31 -0.18 -5.62
N SER A 79 18.66 0.98 -5.04
CA SER A 79 19.79 1.78 -5.50
C SER A 79 21.14 1.05 -5.37
N ILE A 80 21.36 0.30 -4.29
CA ILE A 80 22.54 -0.55 -4.12
C ILE A 80 22.57 -1.64 -5.20
N GLY A 81 21.44 -2.31 -5.44
CA GLY A 81 21.34 -3.33 -6.48
C GLY A 81 21.64 -2.79 -7.88
N GLU A 82 21.14 -1.60 -8.22
CA GLU A 82 21.44 -0.93 -9.49
C GLU A 82 22.91 -0.55 -9.63
N ALA A 83 23.53 -0.05 -8.55
CA ALA A 83 24.95 0.28 -8.53
C ALA A 83 25.83 -0.96 -8.73
N GLU A 84 25.52 -2.07 -8.06
CA GLU A 84 26.25 -3.32 -8.22
C GLU A 84 26.04 -3.95 -9.60
N LYS A 85 24.81 -3.88 -10.17
CA LYS A 85 24.53 -4.27 -11.56
C LYS A 85 25.42 -3.47 -12.52
N ARG A 86 25.51 -2.16 -12.33
CA ARG A 86 26.34 -1.28 -13.17
C ARG A 86 27.82 -1.63 -13.08
N LYS A 87 28.37 -1.83 -11.88
CA LYS A 87 29.77 -2.26 -11.67
C LYS A 87 30.07 -3.59 -12.34
N ALA A 88 29.15 -4.56 -12.25
CA ALA A 88 29.30 -5.85 -12.90
C ALA A 88 29.35 -5.70 -14.43
N MET A 89 28.51 -4.82 -15.00
CA MET A 89 28.53 -4.52 -16.42
C MET A 89 29.83 -3.84 -16.86
N GLU A 90 30.31 -2.84 -16.11
CA GLU A 90 31.61 -2.18 -16.37
C GLU A 90 32.76 -3.19 -16.39
N LYS A 91 32.76 -4.13 -15.43
CA LYS A 91 33.74 -5.22 -15.38
C LYS A 91 33.68 -6.10 -16.63
N ILE A 92 32.49 -6.57 -17.01
CA ILE A 92 32.32 -7.42 -18.20
C ILE A 92 32.77 -6.68 -19.47
N VAL A 93 32.37 -5.41 -19.64
CA VAL A 93 32.72 -4.63 -20.82
C VAL A 93 34.22 -4.34 -20.89
N SER A 94 34.88 -4.04 -19.77
CA SER A 94 36.33 -3.82 -19.72
C SER A 94 37.16 -5.10 -19.93
N GLU A 95 36.63 -6.27 -19.59
CA GLU A 95 37.26 -7.55 -19.92
C GLU A 95 37.17 -7.88 -21.42
N VAL A 96 36.10 -7.42 -22.10
CA VAL A 96 35.90 -7.59 -23.55
C VAL A 96 36.63 -6.53 -24.37
N ILE A 97 36.72 -5.30 -23.88
CA ILE A 97 37.35 -4.16 -24.56
C ILE A 97 38.60 -3.75 -23.78
N THR A 98 39.79 -3.99 -24.33
CA THR A 98 41.05 -3.56 -23.71
C THR A 98 41.11 -2.02 -23.66
N PRO A 99 41.17 -1.38 -22.47
CA PRO A 99 41.22 0.07 -22.38
C PRO A 99 42.64 0.55 -22.67
N ALA A 100 42.93 0.90 -23.92
CA ALA A 100 44.24 1.41 -24.35
C ALA A 100 44.34 2.94 -24.27
N SER A 101 43.22 3.66 -24.13
CA SER A 101 43.15 5.13 -24.14
C SER A 101 42.00 5.67 -23.28
N THR A 102 42.06 6.95 -22.92
CA THR A 102 40.96 7.70 -22.27
C THR A 102 39.68 7.69 -23.12
N GLU A 103 39.83 7.66 -24.44
CA GLU A 103 38.73 7.56 -25.40
C GLU A 103 38.01 6.19 -25.30
N ASN A 104 38.76 5.11 -25.04
CA ASN A 104 38.17 3.79 -24.76
C ASN A 104 37.41 3.78 -23.42
N GLN A 105 37.85 4.52 -22.40
CA GLN A 105 37.12 4.61 -21.12
C GLN A 105 35.77 5.33 -21.28
N GLU A 106 35.72 6.41 -22.05
CA GLU A 106 34.43 7.07 -22.38
C GLU A 106 33.51 6.17 -23.21
N ALA A 107 34.06 5.41 -24.16
CA ALA A 107 33.29 4.46 -24.96
C ALA A 107 32.68 3.35 -24.10
N ILE A 108 33.43 2.80 -23.14
CA ILE A 108 32.95 1.81 -22.17
C ILE A 108 31.79 2.38 -21.35
N GLY A 109 31.90 3.63 -20.87
CA GLY A 109 30.83 4.30 -20.12
C GLY A 109 29.51 4.40 -20.91
N LYS A 110 29.58 4.79 -22.19
CA LYS A 110 28.40 4.90 -23.07
C LYS A 110 27.73 3.55 -23.35
N ILE A 111 28.51 2.47 -23.47
CA ILE A 111 28.01 1.11 -23.65
C ILE A 111 27.28 0.65 -22.38
N VAL A 112 27.89 0.84 -21.21
CA VAL A 112 27.28 0.51 -19.92
C VAL A 112 25.98 1.29 -19.71
N ASP A 113 25.95 2.59 -20.01
CA ASP A 113 24.73 3.40 -19.90
C ASP A 113 23.63 2.94 -20.85
N SER A 114 23.99 2.48 -22.05
CA SER A 114 23.02 1.95 -23.01
C SER A 114 22.45 0.61 -22.55
N LEU A 115 23.31 -0.28 -22.05
CA LEU A 115 22.90 -1.58 -21.50
C LEU A 115 22.09 -1.45 -20.20
N ALA A 116 22.34 -0.41 -19.40
CA ALA A 116 21.64 -0.19 -18.14
C ALA A 116 20.19 0.30 -18.33
N ARG A 117 19.84 0.75 -19.55
CA ARG A 117 18.49 1.18 -19.95
C ARG A 117 17.59 0.04 -20.44
N PHE A 118 18.14 -1.17 -20.64
CA PHE A 118 17.40 -2.40 -20.98
C PHE A 118 17.18 -3.25 -19.73
#